data_AF-A0A2M7D798-F1
#
_entry.id   AF-A0A2M7D798-F1
#
_cell.length_a   1.000
_cell.length_b   1.000
_cell.length_c   1.000
_cell.angle_alpha   90.00
_cell.angle_beta   90.00
_cell.angle_gamma   90.00
#
_symmetry.space_group_name_H-M   'P 1'
#
loop_
_entity.id
_entity.type
_entity.pdbx_description
1 polymer ?
#
loop_
_entity_poly.entity_id
_entity_poly.type
_entity_poly.pdbx_seq_one_letter_code
_entity_poly.pdbx_strand_id
1 'polypeptide(L)'
;MINKISRKTRLKIYDLYSRGKLSMGQIAKKLKIGKTSVKRYLKRYKIKIRSSREGQKLRLQQDGKFGGYIKEKLTDRQKRLLIGTLLGDGTLYLDKRGTNARIKIQHSKKDQGYLRIL
;
A
#
# COMPACT_ATOMS: atom_id res chain seq x y z
N MET A 1 36.96 -3.27 -3.08
CA MET A 1 36.99 -4.75 -3.11
C MET A 1 35.66 -5.30 -3.66
N ILE A 2 35.66 -5.98 -4.80
CA ILE A 2 34.46 -6.66 -5.33
C ILE A 2 34.39 -8.04 -4.67
N ASN A 3 33.56 -8.17 -3.64
CA ASN A 3 33.38 -9.42 -2.90
C ASN A 3 32.88 -10.52 -3.87
N LYS A 4 33.68 -11.58 -4.07
CA LYS A 4 33.45 -12.62 -5.08
C LYS A 4 32.31 -13.54 -4.62
N ILE A 5 31.07 -13.17 -4.96
CA ILE A 5 29.89 -13.98 -4.60
C ILE A 5 29.93 -15.34 -5.32
N SER A 6 29.70 -16.40 -4.54
CA SER A 6 29.67 -17.80 -4.97
C SER A 6 28.66 -18.07 -6.09
N ARG A 7 28.99 -18.98 -7.02
CA ARG A 7 28.12 -19.43 -8.12
C ARG A 7 26.74 -19.88 -7.61
N LYS A 8 26.71 -20.56 -6.46
CA LYS A 8 25.47 -21.05 -5.81
C LYS A 8 24.51 -19.90 -5.46
N THR A 9 25.03 -18.78 -4.95
CA THR A 9 24.23 -17.60 -4.61
C THR A 9 23.59 -16.98 -5.85
N ARG A 10 24.28 -17.01 -6.99
CA ARG A 10 23.77 -16.44 -8.25
C ARG A 10 22.60 -17.24 -8.82
N LEU A 11 22.71 -18.57 -8.81
CA LEU A 11 21.60 -19.46 -9.20
C LEU A 11 20.37 -19.24 -8.31
N LYS A 12 20.57 -19.06 -7.00
CA LYS A 12 19.49 -18.71 -6.07
C LYS A 12 18.84 -17.36 -6.41
N ILE A 13 19.60 -16.33 -6.78
CA ILE A 13 19.02 -15.04 -7.19
C ILE A 13 18.12 -15.22 -8.41
N TYR A 14 18.57 -15.99 -9.41
CA TYR A 14 17.77 -16.28 -10.61
C TYR A 14 16.47 -17.02 -10.25
N ASP A 15 16.57 -18.08 -9.46
CA ASP A 15 15.43 -18.91 -9.09
C ASP A 15 14.38 -18.13 -8.29
N LEU A 16 14.84 -17.37 -7.28
CA LEU A 16 13.97 -16.52 -6.45
C LEU A 16 13.34 -15.38 -7.25
N TYR A 17 14.05 -14.82 -8.23
CA TYR A 17 13.53 -13.75 -9.08
C TYR A 17 12.55 -14.30 -10.10
N SER A 18 12.98 -15.23 -10.96
CA SER A 18 12.18 -15.74 -12.08
C SER A 18 11.03 -16.62 -11.63
N ARG A 19 11.26 -17.59 -10.72
CA ARG A 19 10.23 -18.54 -10.26
C ARG A 19 9.47 -18.03 -9.05
N GLY A 20 10.19 -17.55 -8.03
CA GLY A 20 9.59 -17.10 -6.77
C GLY A 20 8.84 -15.77 -6.82
N LYS A 21 8.90 -15.05 -7.97
CA LYS A 21 8.33 -13.70 -8.16
C LYS A 21 8.73 -12.69 -7.07
N LEU A 22 9.79 -12.94 -6.31
CA LEU A 22 10.20 -12.06 -5.22
C LEU A 22 10.78 -10.75 -5.78
N SER A 23 10.56 -9.68 -5.04
CA SER A 23 11.19 -8.39 -5.29
C SER A 23 12.68 -8.43 -4.96
N MET A 24 13.47 -7.58 -5.61
CA MET A 24 14.92 -7.46 -5.32
C MET A 24 15.20 -7.17 -3.83
N GLY A 25 14.31 -6.44 -3.16
CA GLY A 25 14.43 -6.15 -1.72
C GLY A 25 14.22 -7.38 -0.85
N GLN A 26 13.23 -8.22 -1.16
CA GLN A 26 13.01 -9.49 -0.46
C GLN A 26 14.18 -10.46 -0.69
N ILE A 27 14.68 -10.55 -1.93
CA ILE A 27 15.85 -11.38 -2.26
C ILE A 27 17.09 -10.90 -1.50
N ALA A 28 17.33 -9.59 -1.47
CA ALA A 28 18.41 -8.96 -0.71
C ALA A 28 18.36 -9.34 0.78
N LYS A 29 17.19 -9.23 1.41
CA LYS A 29 16.98 -9.64 2.81
C LYS A 29 17.21 -11.14 3.01
N LYS A 30 16.64 -11.99 2.15
CA LYS A 30 16.73 -13.45 2.25
C LYS A 30 18.16 -13.97 2.09
N LEU A 31 18.95 -13.33 1.23
CA LEU A 31 20.35 -13.71 0.98
C LEU A 31 21.36 -12.86 1.77
N LYS A 32 20.92 -11.93 2.61
CA LYS A 32 21.76 -10.96 3.35
C LYS A 32 22.77 -10.23 2.45
N ILE A 33 22.33 -9.81 1.25
CA ILE A 33 23.15 -9.05 0.28
C ILE A 33 22.50 -7.71 -0.05
N GLY A 34 23.32 -6.74 -0.48
CA GLY A 34 22.81 -5.43 -0.91
C GLY A 34 21.87 -5.52 -2.12
N LYS A 35 20.82 -4.70 -2.14
CA LYS A 35 19.87 -4.58 -3.27
C LYS A 35 20.59 -4.18 -4.59
N THR A 36 21.61 -3.33 -4.49
CA THR A 36 22.46 -2.94 -5.61
C THR A 36 23.21 -4.14 -6.20
N SER A 37 23.69 -5.05 -5.37
CA SER A 37 24.32 -6.31 -5.79
C SER A 37 23.34 -7.18 -6.57
N VAL A 38 22.12 -7.39 -6.06
CA VAL A 38 21.07 -8.14 -6.78
C VAL A 38 20.82 -7.53 -8.16
N LYS A 39 20.65 -6.20 -8.25
CA LYS A 39 20.45 -5.48 -9.52
C LYS A 39 21.63 -5.68 -10.48
N ARG A 40 22.87 -5.58 -10.00
CA ARG A 40 24.08 -5.82 -10.82
C ARG A 40 24.10 -7.24 -11.37
N TYR A 41 23.72 -8.24 -10.57
CA TYR A 41 23.64 -9.63 -11.05
C TYR A 41 22.58 -9.81 -12.13
N LEU A 42 21.36 -9.30 -11.92
CA LEU A 42 20.31 -9.39 -12.94
C LEU A 42 20.76 -8.78 -14.27
N LYS A 43 21.41 -7.61 -14.23
CA LYS A 43 22.00 -6.98 -15.43
C LYS A 43 23.09 -7.84 -16.08
N ARG A 44 24.04 -8.34 -15.29
CA ARG A 44 25.17 -9.15 -15.78
C ARG A 44 24.71 -10.41 -16.53
N TYR A 45 23.60 -11.00 -16.09
CA TYR A 45 23.01 -12.18 -16.70
C TYR A 45 21.91 -11.86 -17.72
N LYS A 46 21.77 -10.60 -18.14
CA LYS A 46 20.77 -10.14 -19.12
C LYS A 46 19.33 -10.53 -18.75
N ILE A 47 19.03 -10.65 -17.45
CA ILE A 47 17.68 -10.90 -16.97
C ILE A 47 16.91 -9.58 -17.01
N LYS A 48 15.77 -9.57 -17.70
CA LYS A 48 14.91 -8.38 -17.79
C LYS A 48 14.50 -7.95 -16.38
N ILE A 49 14.92 -6.74 -16.00
CA ILE A 49 14.51 -6.14 -14.73
C ILE A 49 13.08 -5.65 -14.90
N ARG A 50 12.21 -6.08 -13.99
CA ARG A 50 10.82 -5.63 -13.94
C ARG A 50 10.73 -4.12 -13.86
N SER A 51 9.78 -3.57 -14.61
CA SER A 51 9.40 -2.17 -14.47
C SER A 51 8.79 -1.90 -13.08
N SER A 52 8.70 -0.62 -12.71
CA SER A 52 8.04 -0.22 -11.46
C SER A 52 6.60 -0.75 -11.39
N ARG A 53 5.86 -0.64 -12.51
CA ARG A 53 4.47 -1.13 -12.63
C ARG A 53 4.37 -2.65 -12.46
N GLU A 54 5.24 -3.43 -13.11
CA GLU A 54 5.27 -4.90 -12.95
C GLU A 54 5.61 -5.30 -11.50
N GLY A 55 6.56 -4.60 -10.88
CA GLY A 55 6.92 -4.82 -9.48
C GLY A 55 5.76 -4.52 -8.53
N GLN A 56 5.00 -3.45 -8.79
CA GLN A 56 3.81 -3.08 -8.03
C GLN A 56 2.71 -4.13 -8.18
N LYS A 57 2.44 -4.60 -9.40
CA LYS A 57 1.44 -5.66 -9.66
C LYS A 57 1.75 -6.96 -8.92
N LEU A 58 3.03 -7.34 -8.85
CA LEU A 58 3.44 -8.54 -8.10
C LEU A 58 3.31 -8.38 -6.59
N ARG A 59 3.59 -7.20 -6.04
CA ARG A 59 3.32 -6.90 -4.62
C ARG A 59 1.83 -7.02 -4.31
N LEU A 60 0.97 -6.49 -5.18
CA LEU A 60 -0.48 -6.61 -5.05
C LEU A 60 -0.94 -8.08 -5.02
N GLN A 61 -0.29 -8.96 -5.79
CA GLN A 61 -0.59 -10.40 -5.81
C GLN A 61 -0.06 -11.15 -4.57
N GLN A 62 1.08 -10.75 -4.02
CA GLN A 62 1.70 -11.46 -2.89
C GLN A 62 1.08 -11.13 -1.54
N ASP A 63 0.76 -9.85 -1.31
CA ASP A 63 0.34 -9.41 0.01
C ASP A 63 -1.17 -9.53 0.20
N GLY A 64 -1.96 -9.75 -0.86
CA GLY A 64 -3.44 -9.68 -0.84
C GLY A 64 -3.99 -8.31 -0.41
N LYS A 65 -3.09 -7.39 -0.05
CA LYS A 65 -3.34 -6.08 0.50
C LYS A 65 -3.12 -5.11 -0.64
N PHE A 66 -4.23 -4.67 -1.23
CA PHE A 66 -4.28 -3.36 -1.86
C PHE A 66 -3.58 -2.37 -0.92
N GLY A 67 -2.66 -1.57 -1.45
CA GLY A 67 -2.05 -0.50 -0.66
C GLY A 67 -3.16 0.31 0.01
N GLY A 68 -3.33 0.09 1.31
CA GLY A 68 -4.12 0.90 2.24
C GLY A 68 -5.59 1.17 1.91
N TYR A 69 -6.33 0.29 1.21
CA TYR A 69 -7.80 0.35 1.30
C TYR A 69 -8.24 -0.65 2.36
N ILE A 70 -8.65 -0.13 3.52
CA ILE A 70 -9.36 -0.93 4.51
C ILE A 70 -10.67 -1.33 3.84
N LYS A 71 -10.76 -2.58 3.36
CA LYS A 71 -12.00 -3.17 2.82
C LYS A 71 -12.92 -3.60 3.97
N GLU A 72 -12.91 -2.86 5.07
CA GLU A 72 -13.92 -3.03 6.11
C GLU A 72 -15.18 -2.35 5.61
N LYS A 73 -16.32 -3.04 5.80
CA LYS A 73 -17.61 -2.39 5.60
C LYS A 73 -17.70 -1.27 6.61
N LEU A 74 -17.65 -0.03 6.13
CA LEU A 74 -17.96 1.13 6.96
C LEU A 74 -19.36 0.93 7.54
N THR A 75 -19.48 1.13 8.86
CA THR A 75 -20.79 1.27 9.50
C THR A 75 -21.53 2.47 8.91
N ASP A 76 -22.86 2.47 8.94
CA ASP A 76 -23.63 3.56 8.36
C ASP A 76 -23.33 4.92 9.02
N ARG A 77 -22.94 4.90 10.31
CA ARG A 77 -22.44 6.07 11.02
C ARG A 77 -21.16 6.62 10.39
N GLN A 78 -20.19 5.75 10.06
CA GLN A 78 -18.95 6.17 9.41
C GLN A 78 -19.19 6.70 8.00
N LYS A 79 -20.12 6.09 7.24
CA LYS A 79 -20.51 6.60 5.90
C LYS A 79 -21.11 8.00 5.98
N ARG A 80 -22.06 8.23 6.89
CA ARG A 80 -22.68 9.56 7.08
C ARG A 80 -21.68 10.62 7.49
N LEU A 81 -20.71 10.25 8.33
CA LEU A 81 -19.65 11.14 8.79
C LEU A 81 -18.71 11.54 7.65
N LEU A 82 -18.30 10.58 6.81
CA LEU A 82 -17.48 10.82 5.64
C LEU A 82 -18.20 11.75 4.64
N ILE A 83 -19.48 11.49 4.38
CA ILE A 83 -20.32 12.31 3.48
C ILE A 83 -20.49 13.73 4.04
N GLY A 84 -20.87 13.87 5.31
CA GLY A 84 -21.04 15.18 5.94
C GLY A 84 -19.76 16.02 5.95
N THR A 85 -18.61 15.36 6.10
CA THR A 85 -17.30 16.05 6.02
C THR A 85 -16.98 16.47 4.58
N LEU A 86 -17.23 15.59 3.59
CA LEU A 86 -16.96 15.88 2.18
C LEU A 86 -17.87 16.97 1.59
N LEU A 87 -19.13 17.03 2.03
CA LEU A 87 -20.10 18.03 1.56
C LEU A 87 -19.94 19.38 2.26
N GLY A 88 -19.07 19.49 3.29
CA GLY A 88 -18.85 20.73 4.03
C GLY A 88 -19.90 21.02 5.11
N ASP A 89 -20.86 20.12 5.33
CA ASP A 89 -21.95 20.27 6.30
C ASP A 89 -21.58 19.77 7.72
N GLY A 90 -20.44 19.10 7.84
CA GLY A 90 -19.91 18.55 9.09
C GLY A 90 -18.94 19.52 9.75
N THR A 91 -19.38 20.19 10.82
CA THR A 91 -18.46 20.96 11.68
C THR A 91 -17.91 20.04 12.77
N LEU A 92 -16.60 19.80 12.75
CA LEU A 92 -15.90 19.15 13.87
C LEU A 92 -15.58 20.21 14.92
N TYR A 93 -16.04 20.00 16.15
CA TYR A 93 -15.79 20.90 17.26
C TYR A 93 -15.25 20.10 18.44
N LEU A 94 -14.32 20.70 19.18
CA LEU A 94 -13.82 20.15 20.43
C LEU A 94 -14.79 20.49 21.55
N ASP A 95 -14.92 19.61 22.54
CA ASP A 95 -15.62 19.95 23.78
C ASP A 95 -14.92 21.09 24.52
N LYS A 96 -15.60 21.70 25.50
CA LYS A 96 -15.06 22.84 26.26
C LYS A 96 -13.75 22.53 26.99
N ARG A 97 -13.40 21.25 27.17
CA ARG A 97 -12.18 20.79 27.84
C ARG A 97 -11.08 20.40 26.85
N GLY A 98 -11.36 20.45 25.54
CA GLY A 98 -10.42 20.11 24.47
C GLY A 98 -10.07 18.63 24.38
N THR A 99 -10.70 17.75 25.17
CA THR A 99 -10.29 16.34 25.28
C THR A 99 -11.05 15.44 24.33
N ASN A 100 -12.26 15.82 23.91
CA ASN A 100 -13.04 15.04 22.95
C ASN A 100 -13.46 15.87 21.75
N ALA A 101 -13.31 15.30 20.55
CA ALA A 101 -13.87 15.85 19.32
C ALA A 101 -15.29 15.32 19.11
N ARG A 102 -16.22 16.21 18.78
CA ARG A 102 -17.58 15.90 18.35
C ARG A 102 -17.80 16.45 16.96
N ILE A 103 -18.61 15.77 16.17
CA ILE A 103 -19.00 16.23 14.85
C ILE A 103 -20.47 16.64 14.92
N LYS A 104 -20.73 17.91 14.62
CA LYS A 104 -22.06 18.45 14.42
C LYS A 104 -22.31 18.46 12.92
N ILE A 105 -23.22 17.61 12.47
CA ILE A 105 -23.70 17.66 11.09
C ILE A 105 -24.99 18.48 11.11
N GLN A 106 -24.97 19.66 10.50
CA GLN A 106 -26.17 20.48 10.31
C GLN A 106 -26.51 20.47 8.83
N HIS A 107 -27.54 19.69 8.47
CA HIS A 107 -28.07 19.71 7.12
C HIS A 107 -29.07 20.85 6.99
N SER A 108 -28.99 21.61 5.90
CA SER A 108 -30.07 22.50 5.52
C SER A 108 -31.28 21.67 5.06
N LYS A 109 -32.47 22.25 4.99
CA LYS A 109 -33.66 21.57 4.44
C LYS A 109 -33.43 21.02 3.03
N LYS A 110 -32.48 21.61 2.27
CA LYS A 110 -32.15 21.21 0.89
C LYS A 110 -31.33 19.90 0.85
N ASP A 111 -30.59 19.59 1.91
CA ASP A 111 -29.64 18.45 1.91
C ASP A 111 -30.28 17.15 2.43
N GLN A 112 -31.50 17.23 2.98
CA GLN A 112 -32.26 16.07 3.46
C GLN A 112 -32.58 15.06 2.35
N GLY A 113 -32.59 15.49 1.08
CA GLY A 113 -32.82 14.61 -0.07
C GLY A 113 -31.73 13.56 -0.26
N TYR A 114 -30.46 13.92 -0.02
CA TYR A 114 -29.32 13.00 -0.18
C TYR A 114 -29.29 11.90 0.88
N LEU A 115 -29.89 12.14 2.06
CA LEU A 115 -29.96 11.18 3.15
C LEU A 115 -31.02 10.08 2.94
N ARG A 116 -31.96 10.27 2.00
CA ARG A 116 -33.04 9.31 1.72
C ARG A 116 -32.67 8.24 0.69
N ILE A 117 -31.54 8.38 0.00
CA ILE A 117 -31.12 7.50 -1.10
C ILE A 117 -30.18 6.37 -0.60
N LEU A 118 -29.83 6.37 0.70
CA LEU A 118 -28.98 5.37 1.38
C LEU A 118 -29.82 4.46 2.27
#